data_AF-A0A9E0B531-F1
#
_entry.id   AF-A0A9E0B531-F1
#
_cell.length_a   1.000
_cell.length_b   1.000
_cell.length_c   1.000
_cell.angle_alpha   90.00
_cell.angle_beta   90.00
_cell.angle_gamma   90.00
#
_symmetry.space_group_name_H-M   'P 1'
#
loop_
_entity.id
_entity.type
_entity.pdbx_description
1 polymer ?
#
loop_
_entity_poly.entity_id
_entity_poly.type
_entity_poly.pdbx_seq_one_letter_code
_entity_poly.pdbx_strand_id
1 'polypeptide(L)' 'MKKKAFFLVVALLAVIAAIVMYVVGKDSSHLSELKDFWWYPLPLAALCILAAMAGKKEN' A
#
# COMPACT_ATOMS: atom_id res chain seq x y z
N MET A 1 -8.09 16.91 5.81
CA MET A 1 -8.56 15.52 5.67
C MET A 1 -8.77 14.91 7.05
N LYS A 2 -9.82 14.11 7.27
CA LYS A 2 -9.99 13.37 8.53
C LYS A 2 -8.87 12.32 8.67
N LYS A 3 -8.34 12.10 9.87
CA LYS A 3 -7.22 11.15 10.12
C LYS A 3 -7.48 9.75 9.54
N LYS A 4 -8.70 9.24 9.70
CA LYS A 4 -9.13 7.97 9.10
C LYS A 4 -9.06 7.97 7.56
N ALA A 5 -9.52 9.04 6.93
CA ALA A 5 -9.48 9.16 5.47
C ALA A 5 -8.03 9.22 4.96
N PHE A 6 -7.13 9.91 5.67
CA PHE A 6 -5.70 9.92 5.34
C PHE A 6 -5.10 8.51 5.34
N PHE A 7 -5.30 7.73 6.41
CA PHE A 7 -4.78 6.36 6.48
C PHE A 7 -5.35 5.44 5.39
N LEU A 8 -6.64 5.57 5.05
CA LEU A 8 -7.24 4.80 3.97
C LEU A 8 -6.67 5.17 2.59
N VAL A 9 -6.41 6.45 2.33
CA VAL A 9 -5.77 6.89 1.08
C VAL A 9 -4.35 6.35 0.97
N VAL A 10 -3.56 6.43 2.05
CA VAL A 10 -2.19 5.87 2.07
C VAL A 10 -2.21 4.35 1.87
N ALA A 11 -3.14 3.64 2.51
CA ALA A 11 -3.30 2.20 2.31
C ALA A 11 -3.64 1.85 0.87
N LEU A 12 -4.58 2.58 0.25
CA LEU A 12 -4.95 2.39 -1.14
C LEU A 12 -3.76 2.63 -2.09
N LEU A 13 -3.01 3.71 -1.88
CA LEU A 13 -1.83 4.02 -2.68
C LEU A 13 -0.75 2.94 -2.55
N ALA A 14 -0.54 2.41 -1.35
CA ALA A 14 0.42 1.33 -1.11
C ALA A 14 0.02 0.02 -1.83
N VAL A 15 -1.27 -0.32 -1.84
CA VAL A 15 -1.77 -1.49 -2.61
C VAL A 15 -1.59 -1.27 -4.11
N ILE A 16 -1.93 -0.08 -4.63
CA ILE A 16 -1.75 0.25 -6.05
C ILE A 16 -0.26 0.18 -6.42
N ALA A 17 0.62 0.72 -5.58
CA ALA A 17 2.07 0.64 -5.80
C ALA A 17 2.56 -0.81 -5.88
N ALA A 18 2.12 -1.70 -4.98
CA ALA A 18 2.47 -3.11 -5.03
C ALA A 18 2.04 -3.78 -6.35
N ILE A 19 0.82 -3.49 -6.82
CA ILE A 19 0.32 -4.00 -8.10
C ILE A 19 1.16 -3.48 -9.27
N VAL A 20 1.44 -2.18 -9.30
CA VAL A 20 2.24 -1.55 -10.37
C VAL A 20 3.65 -2.13 -10.38
N MET A 21 4.28 -2.31 -9.22
CA MET A 21 5.61 -2.91 -9.10
C MET A 21 5.63 -4.33 -9.68
N TYR A 22 4.63 -5.15 -9.38
CA TYR A 22 4.52 -6.49 -9.95
C TYR A 22 4.31 -6.47 -11.47
N VAL A 23 3.40 -5.64 -11.97
CA VAL A 23 3.04 -5.58 -13.40
C VAL A 23 4.17 -4.99 -14.25
N VAL A 24 4.84 -3.95 -13.76
CA VAL A 24 5.98 -3.35 -14.48
C VAL A 24 7.21 -4.24 -14.39
N GLY A 25 7.48 -4.84 -13.22
CA GLY A 25 8.65 -5.68 -13.01
C GLY A 25 8.59 -7.03 -13.72
N LYS A 26 7.40 -7.56 -14.05
CA LYS A 26 7.28 -8.84 -14.76
C LYS A 26 7.65 -8.79 -16.25
N ASP A 27 7.48 -7.64 -16.90
CA ASP A 27 7.63 -7.50 -18.36
C ASP A 27 8.95 -6.81 -18.76
N SER A 28 9.76 -6.36 -17.79
CA SER A 28 10.96 -5.57 -18.04
C SER A 28 12.22 -6.24 -17.48
N SER A 29 13.20 -6.55 -18.35
CA SER A 29 14.49 -7.15 -17.97
C SER A 29 15.38 -6.25 -17.11
N HIS A 30 15.17 -4.93 -17.19
CA HIS A 30 15.91 -3.94 -16.39
C HIS A 30 15.25 -3.59 -15.06
N LEU A 31 13.98 -3.98 -14.85
CA LEU A 31 13.20 -3.65 -13.66
C LEU A 31 12.70 -4.90 -12.93
N SER A 32 13.37 -6.05 -13.09
CA SER A 32 13.00 -7.29 -12.40
C SER A 32 12.96 -7.13 -10.88
N GLU A 33 13.80 -6.24 -10.33
CA GLU A 33 13.83 -5.91 -8.91
C GLU A 33 12.47 -5.37 -8.41
N LEU A 34 11.71 -4.64 -9.22
CA LEU A 34 10.36 -4.19 -8.84
C LEU A 34 9.44 -5.39 -8.57
N LYS A 35 9.57 -6.45 -9.35
CA LYS A 35 8.83 -7.69 -9.11
C LYS A 35 9.34 -8.41 -7.87
N ASP A 36 10.63 -8.34 -7.53
CA ASP A 36 11.14 -9.02 -6.32
C ASP A 36 10.68 -8.32 -5.03
N PHE A 37 10.53 -6.99 -5.08
CA PHE A 37 10.11 -6.15 -3.95
C PHE A 37 8.64 -5.72 -3.98
N TRP A 38 7.81 -6.29 -4.87
CA TRP A 38 6.40 -5.91 -5.04
C TRP A 38 5.56 -6.02 -3.76
N TRP A 39 5.96 -6.88 -2.83
CA TRP A 39 5.27 -7.13 -1.56
C TRP A 39 5.62 -6.10 -0.48
N TYR A 40 6.69 -5.32 -0.66
CA TYR A 40 7.19 -4.36 0.34
C TYR A 40 6.17 -3.27 0.74
N PRO A 41 5.32 -2.76 -0.17
CA PRO A 41 4.26 -1.81 0.20
C PRO A 41 3.09 -2.44 0.97
N LEU A 42 2.90 -3.76 0.91
CA LEU A 42 1.72 -4.44 1.50
C LEU A 42 1.68 -4.37 3.04
N PRO A 43 2.79 -4.59 3.78
CA PRO A 43 2.83 -4.35 5.22
C PRO A 43 2.42 -2.93 5.61
N LEU A 44 2.84 -1.92 4.84
CA LEU A 44 2.46 -0.53 5.09
C LEU A 44 0.95 -0.31 4.90
N ALA A 45 0.38 -0.91 3.85
CA ALA A 45 -1.07 -0.88 3.64
C ALA A 45 -1.83 -1.51 4.81
N ALA A 46 -1.39 -2.68 5.28
CA ALA A 46 -1.98 -3.37 6.42
C ALA A 46 -1.93 -2.53 7.70
N LEU A 47 -0.78 -1.94 8.02
CA LEU A 47 -0.63 -1.06 9.18
C LEU A 47 -1.52 0.19 9.09
N CYS A 48 -1.65 0.79 7.90
CA CYS A 48 -2.52 1.94 7.70
C CYS A 48 -4.00 1.57 7.86
N ILE A 49 -4.43 0.39 7.39
CA ILE A 49 -5.80 -0.12 7.60
C ILE A 49 -6.04 -0.34 9.09
N LEU A 50 -5.11 -0.99 9.80
CA LEU A 50 -5.21 -1.20 11.24
C LEU A 50 -5.28 0.12 12.00
N ALA A 51 -4.45 1.10 11.64
CA ALA A 51 -4.50 2.45 12.25
C ALA A 51 -5.82 3.17 11.95
N ALA A 52 -6.37 3.03 10.74
CA ALA A 52 -7.67 3.59 10.37
C ALA A 52 -8.83 2.94 11.16
N MET A 53 -8.70 1.66 11.51
CA MET A 53 -9.69 0.90 12.30
C MET A 53 -9.54 1.13 13.80
N ALA A 54 -8.31 1.31 14.31
CA ALA A 54 -8.01 1.62 15.70
C ALA A 54 -8.34 3.07 16.08
N GLY A 55 -8.56 3.94 15.08
CA GLY A 55 -9.08 5.29 15.29
C GLY A 55 -10.43 5.23 16.01
N LYS A 56 -10.39 5.51 17.32
CA LYS A 56 -11.49 5.48 18.29
C LYS A 56 -12.81 5.99 17.67
N LYS A 57 -13.87 5.19 17.80
CA LYS A 57 -15.25 5.59 17.53
C LYS A 57 -15.63 6.63 18.57
N GLU A 58 -15.34 7.89 18.28
CA GLU A 58 -15.91 9.02 18.99
C GLU A 58 -17.38 9.09 18.52
N ASN A 59 -18.26 8.42 19.28
CA ASN A 59 -19.71 8.51 19.17
C ASN A 59 -20.16 9.92 19.54
#